data_AF-A0AAN6C7R8-F1
#
_entry.id   AF-A0AAN6C7R8-F1
#
_cell.length_a   1.000
_cell.length_b   1.000
_cell.length_c   1.000
_cell.angle_alpha   90.00
_cell.angle_beta   90.00
_cell.angle_gamma   90.00
#
_symmetry.space_group_name_H-M   'P 1'
#
loop_
_entity.id
_entity.type
_entity.pdbx_description
1 polymer ?
#
loop_
_entity_poly.entity_id
_entity_poly.type
_entity_poly.pdbx_seq_one_letter_code
_entity_poly.pdbx_strand_id
1 'polypeptide(L)'
;MSVNGKEVLEDLFLDASVWDVLHAPITYPIEPWNTFYVDAIGDNRLGDAILAHYHIFGSAKDGMVTTRSVLKAVRFDAISYKIHEPERYAEAVVFYKNYKDKMTSADTHPELIRAILQVDEQNPSSLWIPWLDSDSE
;
A
#
# COMPACT_ATOMS: atom_id res chain seq x y z
N MET A 1 -9.07 -24.99 13.60
CA MET A 1 -10.29 -24.19 13.82
C MET A 1 -10.36 -23.19 12.68
N SER A 2 -11.45 -23.22 11.90
CA SER A 2 -11.62 -22.40 10.69
C SER A 2 -12.53 -21.23 11.03
N VAL A 3 -12.08 -20.01 10.75
CA VAL A 3 -12.91 -18.79 10.67
C VAL A 3 -12.78 -18.28 9.25
N ASN A 4 -13.81 -18.54 8.45
CA ASN A 4 -13.99 -18.04 7.10
C ASN A 4 -14.47 -16.59 7.15
N GLY A 5 -13.75 -15.68 6.49
CA GLY A 5 -14.24 -14.33 6.20
C GLY A 5 -13.12 -13.31 5.93
N LYS A 6 -12.43 -13.46 4.80
CA LYS A 6 -11.26 -12.69 4.31
C LYS A 6 -9.98 -13.00 5.09
N GLU A 7 -9.12 -13.81 4.45
CA GLU A 7 -7.69 -13.86 4.74
C GLU A 7 -7.20 -12.44 4.93
N VAL A 8 -6.68 -12.19 6.13
CA VAL A 8 -6.11 -10.94 6.54
C VAL A 8 -4.99 -10.63 5.56
N LEU A 9 -5.20 -9.69 4.63
CA LEU A 9 -4.14 -9.18 3.78
C LEU A 9 -3.25 -8.26 4.63
N GLU A 10 -2.63 -8.79 5.67
CA GLU A 10 -1.56 -8.15 6.46
C GLU A 10 -0.24 -8.15 5.66
N ASP A 11 -0.33 -7.77 4.38
CA ASP A 11 0.83 -7.54 3.54
C ASP A 11 1.22 -6.07 3.66
N LEU A 12 2.52 -5.80 3.52
CA LEU A 12 3.06 -4.45 3.35
C LEU A 12 2.17 -3.67 2.36
N PHE A 13 1.80 -2.43 2.69
CA PHE A 13 0.87 -1.55 1.95
C PHE A 13 -0.65 -1.79 2.11
N LEU A 14 -1.08 -2.90 2.73
CA LEU A 14 -2.49 -3.20 3.06
C LEU A 14 -2.66 -3.70 4.50
N ASP A 15 -1.78 -3.25 5.40
CA ASP A 15 -1.63 -3.74 6.77
C ASP A 15 -2.81 -3.42 7.72
N ALA A 16 -3.84 -2.73 7.25
CA ALA A 16 -5.09 -2.54 7.97
C ALA A 16 -6.11 -3.63 7.61
N SER A 17 -6.66 -4.32 8.61
CA SER A 17 -7.77 -5.24 8.34
C SER A 17 -9.05 -4.47 7.97
N VAL A 18 -9.97 -5.14 7.25
CA VAL A 18 -11.33 -4.60 7.02
C VAL A 18 -12.02 -4.24 8.34
N TRP A 19 -11.75 -5.01 9.40
CA TRP A 19 -12.27 -4.72 10.73
C TRP A 19 -11.73 -3.41 11.29
N ASP A 20 -10.40 -3.19 11.19
CA ASP A 20 -9.76 -1.97 11.69
C ASP A 20 -10.23 -0.73 10.92
N VAL A 21 -10.41 -0.85 9.61
CA VAL A 21 -10.95 0.23 8.76
C VAL A 21 -12.38 0.60 9.19
N LEU A 22 -13.26 -0.39 9.39
CA LEU A 22 -14.64 -0.14 9.81
C LEU A 22 -14.77 0.44 11.23
N HIS A 23 -13.75 0.24 12.08
CA HIS A 23 -13.74 0.71 13.46
C HIS A 23 -12.68 1.81 13.72
N ALA A 24 -12.13 2.40 12.67
CA ALA A 24 -11.09 3.41 12.77
C ALA A 24 -11.58 4.63 13.58
N PRO A 25 -10.73 5.24 14.42
CA PRO A 25 -11.07 6.46 15.15
C PRO A 25 -11.50 7.61 14.22
N ILE A 26 -12.41 8.47 14.69
CA ILE A 26 -12.96 9.63 13.95
C ILE A 26 -11.88 10.63 13.48
N THR A 27 -10.65 10.53 13.98
CA THR A 27 -9.52 11.39 13.61
C THR A 27 -8.99 11.14 12.19
N TYR A 28 -9.38 10.05 11.53
CA TYR A 28 -8.97 9.73 10.16
C TYR A 28 -10.04 10.12 9.13
N PRO A 29 -9.68 10.33 7.85
CA PRO A 29 -10.66 10.49 6.78
C PRO A 29 -11.42 9.17 6.56
N ILE A 30 -12.61 9.05 7.15
CA ILE A 30 -13.42 7.82 7.13
C ILE A 30 -14.12 7.63 5.78
N GLU A 31 -14.86 8.61 5.27
CA GLU A 31 -15.61 8.47 4.01
C GLU A 31 -15.10 9.43 2.93
N PRO A 32 -15.10 9.02 1.64
CA PRO A 32 -15.63 7.76 1.09
C PRO A 32 -14.67 6.57 1.19
N TRP A 33 -13.51 6.74 1.82
CA TRP A 33 -12.37 5.83 1.67
C TRP A 33 -12.55 4.50 2.40
N ASN A 34 -13.25 4.44 3.52
CA ASN A 34 -13.56 3.19 4.21
C ASN A 34 -14.45 2.29 3.34
N THR A 35 -15.55 2.83 2.83
CA THR A 35 -16.43 2.09 1.91
C THR A 35 -15.63 1.64 0.68
N PHE A 36 -14.85 2.55 0.09
CA PHE A 36 -14.04 2.25 -1.08
C PHE A 36 -12.99 1.16 -0.83
N TYR A 37 -12.35 1.17 0.35
CA TYR A 37 -11.39 0.14 0.77
C TYR A 37 -12.06 -1.23 0.90
N VAL A 38 -13.19 -1.30 1.60
CA VAL A 38 -13.90 -2.57 1.84
C VAL A 38 -14.37 -3.21 0.54
N ASP A 39 -14.92 -2.40 -0.37
CA ASP A 39 -15.35 -2.83 -1.69
C ASP A 39 -14.17 -3.28 -2.54
N ALA A 40 -13.08 -2.50 -2.57
CA ALA A 40 -11.88 -2.85 -3.32
C ALA A 40 -11.25 -4.16 -2.86
N ILE A 41 -11.18 -4.41 -1.54
CA ILE A 41 -10.73 -5.71 -0.99
C ILE A 41 -11.71 -6.83 -1.37
N GLY A 42 -13.02 -6.57 -1.30
CA GLY A 42 -14.05 -7.55 -1.68
C GLY A 42 -13.99 -7.97 -3.16
N ASP A 43 -13.71 -7.01 -4.03
CA ASP A 43 -13.65 -7.19 -5.48
C ASP A 43 -12.26 -7.63 -5.99
N ASN A 44 -11.29 -7.80 -5.08
CA ASN A 44 -9.90 -8.07 -5.42
C ASN A 44 -9.33 -7.00 -6.39
N ARG A 45 -9.54 -5.72 -6.06
CA ARG A 45 -8.99 -4.52 -6.72
C ARG A 45 -7.92 -3.90 -5.82
N LEU A 46 -6.77 -4.55 -5.70
CA LEU A 46 -5.77 -4.17 -4.70
C LEU A 46 -5.11 -2.81 -4.96
N GLY A 47 -5.02 -2.35 -6.21
CA GLY A 47 -4.58 -0.98 -6.50
C GLY A 47 -5.53 0.05 -5.88
N ASP A 48 -6.83 -0.12 -6.09
CA ASP A 48 -7.87 0.70 -5.46
C ASP A 48 -7.84 0.60 -3.92
N ALA A 49 -7.57 -0.59 -3.38
CA ALA A 49 -7.45 -0.79 -1.94
C ALA A 49 -6.25 -0.05 -1.34
N ILE A 50 -5.07 -0.09 -2.01
CA ILE A 50 -3.89 0.66 -1.59
C ILE A 50 -4.17 2.16 -1.66
N LEU A 51 -4.87 2.62 -2.71
CA LEU A 51 -5.28 4.02 -2.78
C LEU A 51 -6.08 4.41 -1.54
N ALA A 52 -7.14 3.66 -1.26
CA ALA A 52 -8.00 3.92 -0.11
C ALA A 52 -7.23 3.87 1.22
N HIS A 53 -6.33 2.90 1.39
CA HIS A 53 -5.48 2.76 2.57
C HIS A 53 -4.65 4.03 2.84
N TYR A 54 -4.00 4.57 1.80
CA TYR A 54 -3.21 5.80 1.92
C TYR A 54 -4.06 7.05 2.14
N HIS A 55 -5.34 7.02 1.78
CA HIS A 55 -6.27 8.09 2.13
C HIS A 55 -6.78 7.99 3.57
N ILE A 56 -6.90 6.79 4.13
CA ILE A 56 -7.34 6.55 5.50
C ILE A 56 -6.18 6.81 6.48
N PHE A 57 -5.02 6.19 6.24
CA PHE A 57 -3.90 6.16 7.19
C PHE A 57 -2.68 6.97 6.75
N GLY A 58 -2.60 7.33 5.46
CA GLY A 58 -1.45 8.07 4.94
C GLY A 58 -1.40 9.50 5.47
N SER A 59 -0.20 9.94 5.83
CA SER A 59 0.06 11.32 6.26
C SER A 59 -0.16 12.29 5.09
N ALA A 60 -1.35 12.88 5.02
CA ALA A 60 -1.65 13.92 4.04
C ALA A 60 -0.84 15.18 4.38
N LYS A 61 0.09 15.59 3.52
CA LYS A 61 0.57 16.96 3.55
C LYS A 61 -0.56 17.84 3.02
N ASP A 62 -1.10 18.73 3.87
CA ASP A 62 -2.16 19.69 3.55
C ASP A 62 -3.58 19.11 3.36
N GLY A 63 -3.87 17.91 3.90
CA GLY A 63 -5.23 17.37 4.01
C GLY A 63 -5.86 16.88 2.70
N MET A 64 -5.14 16.96 1.57
CA MET A 64 -5.57 16.40 0.28
C MET A 64 -4.53 15.41 -0.22
N VAL A 65 -4.80 14.13 -0.01
CA VAL A 65 -4.08 13.06 -0.70
C VAL A 65 -4.61 13.02 -2.14
N THR A 66 -3.75 13.22 -3.12
CA THR A 66 -4.07 13.02 -4.55
C THR A 66 -3.51 11.67 -5.00
N THR A 67 -4.05 11.05 -6.05
CA THR A 67 -3.47 9.81 -6.61
C THR A 67 -1.97 9.97 -6.92
N ARG A 68 -1.54 11.15 -7.38
CA ARG A 68 -0.13 11.45 -7.62
C ARG A 68 0.70 11.50 -6.33
N SER A 69 0.16 11.98 -5.22
CA SER A 69 0.86 11.94 -3.93
C SER A 69 0.89 10.54 -3.35
N VAL A 70 -0.17 9.74 -3.54
CA VAL A 70 -0.18 8.32 -3.14
C VAL A 70 0.87 7.53 -3.90
N LEU A 71 0.94 7.66 -5.21
CA LEU A 71 1.96 6.98 -6.01
C LEU A 71 3.39 7.32 -5.54
N LYS A 72 3.64 8.58 -5.16
CA LYS A 72 4.93 8.98 -4.59
C LYS A 72 5.17 8.38 -3.21
N ALA A 73 4.16 8.36 -2.35
CA ALA A 73 4.23 7.78 -1.01
C ALA A 73 4.48 6.26 -1.07
N VAL A 74 3.71 5.52 -1.87
CA VAL A 74 3.91 4.09 -2.11
C VAL A 74 5.33 3.79 -2.60
N ARG A 75 5.86 4.59 -3.53
CA ARG A 75 7.25 4.42 -3.99
C ARG A 75 8.27 4.68 -2.89
N PHE A 76 8.06 5.73 -2.10
CA PHE A 76 8.95 6.06 -0.99
C PHE A 76 8.97 4.94 0.05
N ASP A 77 7.80 4.48 0.45
CA ASP A 77 7.65 3.39 1.42
C ASP A 77 8.23 2.09 0.87
N ALA A 78 8.03 1.77 -0.42
CA ALA A 78 8.66 0.62 -1.06
C ALA A 78 10.19 0.68 -1.05
N ILE A 79 10.78 1.86 -1.29
CA ILE A 79 12.23 2.04 -1.19
C ILE A 79 12.69 1.86 0.25
N SER A 80 11.99 2.48 1.20
CA SER A 80 12.27 2.38 2.63
C SER A 80 12.24 0.92 3.10
N TYR A 81 11.15 0.20 2.82
CA TYR A 81 11.03 -1.21 3.18
C TYR A 81 12.07 -2.09 2.50
N LYS A 82 12.38 -1.86 1.22
CA LYS A 82 13.42 -2.63 0.53
C LYS A 82 14.80 -2.48 1.19
N ILE A 83 15.10 -1.32 1.77
CA ILE A 83 16.39 -1.03 2.38
C ILE A 83 16.42 -1.47 3.85
N HIS A 84 15.36 -1.19 4.60
CA HIS A 84 15.33 -1.38 6.05
C HIS A 84 14.68 -2.70 6.49
N GLU A 85 13.76 -3.24 5.71
CA GLU A 85 13.01 -4.47 6.00
C GLU A 85 12.95 -5.41 4.77
N PRO A 86 14.11 -5.77 4.17
CA PRO A 86 14.15 -6.43 2.86
C PRO A 86 13.42 -7.78 2.81
N GLU A 87 13.40 -8.53 3.91
CA GLU A 87 12.69 -9.82 3.98
C GLU A 87 11.16 -9.63 3.89
N ARG A 88 10.60 -8.72 4.70
CA ARG A 88 9.17 -8.36 4.64
C ARG A 88 8.80 -7.76 3.30
N TYR A 89 9.69 -6.95 2.72
CA TYR A 89 9.49 -6.40 1.38
C TYR A 89 9.44 -7.51 0.30
N ALA A 90 10.34 -8.49 0.37
CA ALA A 90 10.35 -9.61 -0.57
C ALA A 90 9.08 -10.47 -0.48
N GLU A 91 8.56 -10.71 0.73
CA GLU A 91 7.29 -11.41 0.95
C GLU A 91 6.12 -10.67 0.29
N ALA A 92 6.00 -9.37 0.53
CA ALA A 92 4.98 -8.54 -0.08
C ALA A 92 5.09 -8.51 -1.62
N VAL A 93 6.31 -8.47 -2.16
CA VAL A 93 6.56 -8.55 -3.60
C VAL A 93 6.04 -9.86 -4.19
N VAL A 94 6.23 -11.00 -3.51
CA VAL A 94 5.69 -12.30 -3.96
C VAL A 94 4.17 -12.24 -4.01
N PHE A 95 3.53 -11.68 -2.98
CA PHE A 95 2.09 -11.48 -2.96
C PHE A 95 1.60 -10.62 -4.14
N TYR A 96 2.19 -9.44 -4.36
CA TYR A 96 1.78 -8.53 -5.43
C TYR A 96 2.10 -9.04 -6.84
N LYS A 97 3.14 -9.87 -7.01
CA LYS A 97 3.40 -10.58 -8.27
C LYS A 97 2.28 -11.58 -8.57
N ASN A 98 1.90 -12.40 -7.58
CA ASN A 98 0.79 -13.34 -7.71
C ASN A 98 -0.55 -12.65 -8.00
N TYR A 99 -0.77 -11.47 -7.40
CA TYR A 99 -1.94 -10.64 -7.68
C TYR A 99 -1.94 -10.10 -9.11
N LYS A 100 -0.83 -9.55 -9.59
CA LYS A 100 -0.72 -8.95 -10.94
C LYS A 100 -1.21 -9.90 -12.04
N ASP A 101 -0.97 -11.21 -11.89
CA ASP A 101 -1.40 -12.23 -12.85
C ASP A 101 -2.91 -12.53 -12.79
N LYS A 102 -3.58 -12.18 -11.68
CA LYS A 102 -5.02 -12.36 -11.43
C LYS A 102 -5.80 -11.04 -11.42
N MET A 103 -5.12 -9.93 -11.70
CA MET A 103 -5.66 -8.58 -11.59
C MET A 103 -6.85 -8.42 -12.54
N THR A 104 -7.99 -8.01 -11.98
CA THR A 104 -9.17 -7.75 -12.78
C THR A 104 -8.99 -6.46 -13.58
N SER A 105 -9.66 -6.34 -14.73
CA SER A 105 -9.72 -5.06 -15.45
C SER A 105 -10.57 -4.00 -14.73
N ALA A 106 -11.16 -4.35 -13.59
CA ALA A 106 -11.96 -3.45 -12.77
C ALA A 106 -11.11 -2.65 -11.77
N ASP A 107 -9.87 -3.08 -11.48
CA ASP A 107 -8.92 -2.30 -10.69
C ASP A 107 -8.52 -1.05 -11.48
N THR A 108 -8.85 0.13 -10.94
CA THR A 108 -8.63 1.40 -11.63
C THR A 108 -7.26 2.01 -11.33
N HIS A 109 -6.53 1.47 -10.35
CA HIS A 109 -5.22 1.95 -9.92
C HIS A 109 -4.09 0.89 -9.95
N PRO A 110 -3.93 0.14 -11.05
CA PRO A 110 -2.87 -0.87 -11.17
C PRO A 110 -1.46 -0.27 -11.15
N GLU A 111 -1.31 1.04 -11.39
CA GLU A 111 -0.03 1.76 -11.29
C GLU A 111 0.58 1.72 -9.88
N LEU A 112 -0.23 1.61 -8.83
CA LEU A 112 0.25 1.54 -7.45
C LEU A 112 0.95 0.20 -7.19
N ILE A 113 0.37 -0.90 -7.66
CA ILE A 113 0.98 -2.24 -7.63
C ILE A 113 2.27 -2.25 -8.47
N ARG A 114 2.22 -1.68 -9.68
CA ARG A 114 3.40 -1.58 -10.55
C ARG A 114 4.53 -0.80 -9.91
N ALA A 115 4.24 0.23 -9.12
CA ALA A 115 5.26 1.01 -8.42
C ALA A 115 6.03 0.19 -7.40
N ILE A 116 5.35 -0.65 -6.62
CA ILE A 116 5.97 -1.59 -5.68
C ILE A 116 6.88 -2.55 -6.46
N LEU A 117 6.36 -3.19 -7.50
CA LEU A 117 7.14 -4.13 -8.31
C LEU A 117 8.33 -3.48 -9.04
N GLN A 118 8.20 -2.23 -9.49
CA GLN A 118 9.31 -1.48 -10.10
C GLN A 118 10.45 -1.20 -9.10
N VAL A 119 10.14 -0.99 -7.83
CA VAL A 119 11.18 -0.82 -6.80
C VAL A 119 11.90 -2.14 -6.52
N ASP A 120 11.20 -3.28 -6.60
CA ASP A 120 11.82 -4.61 -6.52
C ASP A 120 12.87 -4.85 -7.62
N GLU A 121 12.62 -4.38 -8.83
CA GLU A 121 13.54 -4.53 -9.96
C GLU A 121 14.80 -3.64 -9.88
N GLN A 122 14.78 -2.59 -9.05
CA GLN A 122 15.90 -1.63 -8.92
C GLN A 122 16.99 -2.15 -7.98
N ASN A 123 18.25 -1.85 -8.23
CA ASN A 123 19.31 -2.19 -7.28
C ASN A 123 19.20 -1.27 -6.03
N PRO A 124 19.20 -1.80 -4.79
CA PRO A 124 19.20 -0.97 -3.58
C PRO A 124 20.26 0.15 -3.60
N SER A 125 21.46 -0.12 -4.13
CA SER A 125 22.54 0.88 -4.23
C SER A 125 22.26 2.02 -5.23
N SER A 126 21.24 1.87 -6.08
CA SER A 126 20.76 2.91 -7.01
C SER A 126 19.53 3.67 -6.51
N LEU A 127 18.97 3.28 -5.37
CA LEU A 127 17.83 3.94 -4.74
C LEU A 127 18.35 5.10 -3.88
N TRP A 128 18.38 6.30 -4.45
CA TRP A 128 18.73 7.51 -3.71
C TRP A 128 17.61 7.87 -2.70
N ILE A 129 17.95 7.96 -1.41
CA ILE A 129 17.05 8.46 -0.36
C ILE A 129 17.61 9.78 0.18
N PRO A 130 16.93 10.92 0.00
CA PRO A 130 17.37 12.23 0.51
C PRO A 130 17.57 12.33 2.03
N TRP A 131 16.95 11.44 2.82
CA TRP A 131 16.95 11.50 4.30
C TRP A 131 17.90 10.49 4.96
N LEU A 132 18.59 9.64 4.19
CA LEU A 132 19.58 8.71 4.76
C LEU A 132 20.92 9.43 5.04
N ASP A 133 21.16 10.57 4.39
CA ASP A 133 22.33 11.42 4.58
C ASP A 133 22.15 12.46 5.71
N SER A 134 20.97 12.54 6.34
CA SER A 134 20.70 13.53 7.41
C SER A 134 21.10 13.10 8.82
N ASP A 135 21.47 11.82 9.02
CA ASP A 135 21.89 11.30 10.33
C ASP A 135 23.42 11.23 10.49
N SER A 136 24.17 11.84 9.58
CA SER A 136 25.63 11.99 9.65
C SER A 136 26.04 13.45 9.86
N GLU A 137 25.76 13.99 11.04
CA GLU A 137 26.46 15.15 11.63
C GLU A 137 26.96 14.82 13.04
#